data_AF-A0A8T3WYT0-F1
#
_entry.id   AF-A0A8T3WYT0-F1
#
_cell.length_a   1.000
_cell.length_b   1.000
_cell.length_c   1.000
_cell.angle_alpha   90.00
_cell.angle_beta   90.00
_cell.angle_gamma   90.00
#
_symmetry.space_group_name_H-M   'P 1'
#
loop_
_entity.id
_entity.type
_entity.pdbx_description
1 polymer ?
#
loop_
_entity_poly.entity_id
_entity_poly.type
_entity_poly.pdbx_seq_one_letter_code
_entity_poly.pdbx_strand_id
1 'polypeptide(L)'
;MTRKKAQGLLYGVAGGLIAAIIVSIFVNLGQKEFDVIGASSLRLLGVSNDAESALLYIDQSAKYSLQQAVYDLAQNGGFYEIGDFVEIDSSGSQDASQQTKSCGKFDDAAVWYEITKDSSGIYKSTSCFDESALNRNLEYEFNKNLNKYLSNYPTYIPQDNYNFEIKDSIEITGRAVLPIEFSILKDEAKAIVIQPKEVKITAESRDLIDFTGTELCAKGRTCLLTKPAYDLLLKAQEIAKQNKVSLEVTFGYRTMEQQQMIWNRNPDSRYVCPPSPSCPHLTGNVVDIVIKGSKDWKLLHKIMSQAGWVRYGDEKDSSKGEPWHFECCGTSRYAKAKAQGVNAIV
;
A
#
# COMPACT_ATOMS: atom_id res chain seq x y z
N MET A 1 -39.29 79.71 42.98
CA MET A 1 -39.22 78.78 41.82
C MET A 1 -39.33 77.36 42.34
N THR A 2 -40.33 76.64 41.86
CA THR A 2 -40.97 75.51 42.57
C THR A 2 -40.20 74.19 42.41
N ARG A 3 -40.00 73.47 43.53
CA ARG A 3 -39.37 72.13 43.62
C ARG A 3 -39.84 71.12 42.56
N LYS A 4 -41.07 71.26 42.07
CA LYS A 4 -41.63 70.40 41.01
C LYS A 4 -40.92 70.54 39.65
N LYS A 5 -40.39 71.72 39.31
CA LYS A 5 -39.64 71.91 38.06
C LYS A 5 -38.24 71.28 38.10
N ALA A 6 -37.61 71.26 39.28
CA ALA A 6 -36.32 70.62 39.47
C ALA A 6 -36.41 69.08 39.40
N GLN A 7 -37.50 68.49 39.92
CA GLN A 7 -37.72 67.04 39.83
C GLN A 7 -37.94 66.56 38.39
N GLY A 8 -38.69 67.31 37.57
CA GLY A 8 -38.90 66.95 36.16
C GLY A 8 -37.60 66.91 35.36
N LEU A 9 -36.69 67.87 35.60
CA LEU A 9 -35.38 67.90 34.96
C LEU A 9 -34.52 66.69 35.35
N LEU A 10 -34.56 66.30 36.64
CA LEU A 10 -33.76 65.19 37.15
C LEU A 10 -34.20 63.84 36.57
N TYR A 11 -35.51 63.60 36.45
CA TYR A 11 -36.04 62.38 35.83
C TYR A 11 -35.77 62.34 34.32
N GLY A 12 -35.83 63.48 33.62
CA GLY A 12 -35.48 63.56 32.20
C GLY A 12 -34.02 63.22 31.93
N VAL A 13 -33.10 63.75 32.74
CA VAL A 13 -31.66 63.47 32.64
C VAL A 13 -31.36 62.01 32.99
N ALA A 14 -31.97 61.46 34.05
CA ALA A 14 -31.80 60.06 34.42
C ALA A 14 -32.33 59.11 33.35
N GLY A 15 -33.50 59.37 32.77
CA GLY A 15 -34.05 58.59 31.67
C GLY A 15 -33.19 58.63 30.41
N GLY A 16 -32.66 59.82 30.06
CA GLY A 16 -31.73 59.99 28.94
C GLY A 16 -30.41 59.23 29.13
N LEU A 17 -29.86 59.24 30.36
CA LEU A 17 -28.65 58.48 30.71
C LEU A 17 -28.88 56.97 30.61
N ILE A 18 -29.99 56.46 31.12
CA ILE A 18 -30.32 55.03 31.04
C ILE A 18 -30.47 54.60 29.57
N ALA A 19 -31.19 55.39 28.76
CA ALA A 19 -31.33 55.10 27.33
C ALA A 19 -29.99 55.11 26.59
N ALA A 20 -29.12 56.08 26.88
CA ALA A 20 -27.78 56.16 26.28
C ALA A 20 -26.88 54.97 26.69
N ILE A 21 -26.96 54.53 27.95
CA ILE A 21 -26.23 53.35 28.44
C ILE A 21 -26.74 52.08 27.72
N ILE A 22 -28.06 51.90 27.59
CA ILE A 22 -28.63 50.74 26.89
C ILE A 22 -28.19 50.73 25.42
N VAL A 23 -28.31 51.87 24.71
CA VAL A 23 -27.86 51.96 23.30
C VAL A 23 -26.36 51.71 23.19
N SER A 24 -25.54 52.24 24.09
CA SER A 24 -24.10 51.98 24.09
C SER A 24 -23.76 50.51 24.35
N ILE A 25 -24.50 49.82 25.23
CA ILE A 25 -24.36 48.39 25.46
C ILE A 25 -24.74 47.60 24.19
N PHE A 26 -25.85 47.92 23.52
CA PHE A 26 -26.24 47.23 22.28
C PHE A 26 -25.30 47.50 21.10
N VAL A 27 -24.79 48.72 20.94
CA VAL A 27 -23.79 49.06 19.90
C VAL A 27 -22.47 48.35 20.18
N ASN A 28 -22.00 48.33 21.43
CA ASN A 28 -20.78 47.61 21.80
C ASN A 28 -20.94 46.09 21.76
N LEU A 29 -22.14 45.55 22.02
CA LEU A 29 -22.44 44.12 21.84
C LEU A 29 -22.56 43.73 20.36
N GLY A 30 -23.09 44.61 19.51
CA GLY A 30 -23.15 44.40 18.06
C GLY A 30 -21.78 44.53 17.36
N GLN A 31 -20.83 45.22 17.99
CA GLN A 31 -19.45 45.34 17.51
C GLN A 31 -18.47 44.33 18.13
N LYS A 32 -18.91 43.50 19.08
CA LYS A 32 -18.15 42.28 19.41
C LYS A 32 -18.30 41.35 18.22
N GLU A 33 -17.30 41.39 17.34
CA GLU A 33 -17.22 40.60 16.13
C GLU A 33 -17.65 39.15 16.43
N PHE A 34 -18.79 38.75 15.87
CA PHE A 34 -19.20 37.34 15.81
C PHE A 34 -18.30 36.53 14.85
N ASP A 35 -17.07 37.00 14.61
CA ASP A 35 -16.10 36.42 13.69
C ASP A 35 -15.85 34.95 14.01
N VAL A 36 -15.83 34.64 15.31
CA VAL A 36 -15.61 33.27 15.79
C VAL A 36 -16.80 32.34 15.44
N ILE A 37 -18.04 32.82 15.53
CA ILE A 37 -19.23 31.99 15.26
C ILE A 37 -19.44 31.84 13.74
N GLY A 38 -19.25 32.92 12.98
CA GLY A 38 -19.34 32.91 11.52
C GLY A 38 -18.26 32.04 10.88
N ALA A 39 -16.99 32.24 11.26
CA ALA A 39 -15.87 31.48 10.72
C ALA A 39 -15.94 29.99 11.09
N SER A 40 -16.36 29.66 12.32
CA SER A 40 -16.52 28.24 12.72
C SER A 40 -17.63 27.54 11.93
N SER A 41 -18.74 28.24 11.65
CA SER A 41 -19.83 27.70 10.84
C SER A 41 -19.40 27.47 9.38
N LEU A 42 -18.67 28.42 8.79
CA LEU A 42 -18.11 28.28 7.44
C LEU A 42 -17.06 27.16 7.36
N ARG A 43 -16.23 26.99 8.39
CA ARG A 43 -15.26 25.88 8.50
C ARG A 43 -15.96 24.53 8.57
N LEU A 44 -17.03 24.42 9.36
CA LEU A 44 -17.80 23.20 9.45
C LEU A 44 -18.43 22.81 8.10
N LEU A 45 -18.93 23.79 7.35
CA LEU A 45 -19.41 23.57 5.97
C LEU A 45 -18.28 23.15 5.03
N GLY A 46 -17.10 23.78 5.11
CA GLY A 46 -15.93 23.41 4.32
C GLY A 46 -15.49 21.97 4.57
N VAL A 47 -15.37 21.58 5.84
CA VAL A 47 -15.03 20.20 6.24
C VAL A 47 -16.08 19.20 5.79
N SER A 48 -17.37 19.56 5.85
CA SER A 48 -18.45 18.72 5.33
C SER A 48 -18.28 18.49 3.82
N ASN A 49 -18.01 19.56 3.06
CA ASN A 49 -17.80 19.49 1.61
C ASN A 49 -16.54 18.67 1.26
N ASP A 50 -15.46 18.81 2.02
CA ASP A 50 -14.24 18.02 1.86
C ASP A 50 -14.51 16.53 2.13
N ALA A 51 -15.27 16.23 3.17
CA ALA A 51 -15.65 14.86 3.52
C ALA A 51 -16.53 14.20 2.44
N GLU A 52 -17.54 14.92 1.94
CA GLU A 52 -18.37 14.45 0.83
C GLU A 52 -17.55 14.24 -0.44
N SER A 53 -16.65 15.17 -0.76
CA SER A 53 -15.77 15.07 -1.93
C SER A 53 -14.83 13.88 -1.83
N ALA A 54 -14.28 13.62 -0.64
CA ALA A 54 -13.42 12.48 -0.38
C ALA A 54 -14.18 11.15 -0.56
N LEU A 55 -15.37 11.03 0.04
CA LEU A 55 -16.21 9.85 -0.06
C LEU A 55 -16.62 9.57 -1.52
N LEU A 56 -17.03 10.62 -2.24
CA LEU A 56 -17.35 10.51 -3.66
C LEU A 56 -16.14 10.03 -4.47
N TYR A 57 -14.95 10.56 -4.19
CA TYR A 57 -13.74 10.18 -4.90
C TYR A 57 -13.35 8.72 -4.63
N ILE A 58 -13.45 8.26 -3.38
CA ILE A 58 -13.19 6.87 -3.00
C ILE A 58 -14.14 5.94 -3.73
N ASP A 59 -15.43 6.26 -3.74
CA ASP A 59 -16.46 5.47 -4.41
C ASP A 59 -16.19 5.34 -5.91
N GLN A 60 -15.94 6.47 -6.59
CA GLN A 60 -15.62 6.46 -8.02
C GLN A 60 -14.30 5.73 -8.31
N SER A 61 -13.28 5.92 -7.47
CA SER A 61 -12.00 5.23 -7.60
C SER A 61 -12.15 3.73 -7.44
N ALA A 62 -12.93 3.26 -6.47
CA ALA A 62 -13.23 1.85 -6.28
C ALA A 62 -13.94 1.26 -7.51
N LYS A 63 -14.95 1.97 -8.03
CA LYS A 63 -15.65 1.56 -9.25
C LYS A 63 -14.71 1.40 -10.45
N TYR A 64 -13.85 2.39 -10.72
CA TYR A 64 -12.90 2.30 -11.82
C TYR A 64 -11.83 1.23 -11.59
N SER A 65 -11.37 1.08 -10.35
CA SER A 65 -10.39 0.06 -9.97
C SER A 65 -10.91 -1.34 -10.23
N LEU A 66 -12.18 -1.57 -9.93
CA LEU A 66 -12.85 -2.83 -10.22
C LEU A 66 -12.97 -3.05 -11.73
N GLN A 67 -13.48 -2.07 -12.48
CA GLN A 67 -13.59 -2.20 -13.93
C GLN A 67 -12.23 -2.50 -14.58
N GLN A 68 -11.18 -1.83 -14.12
CA GLN A 68 -9.82 -2.07 -14.59
C GLN A 68 -9.31 -3.46 -14.15
N ALA A 69 -9.53 -3.87 -12.90
CA ALA A 69 -9.11 -5.19 -12.43
C ALA A 69 -9.81 -6.32 -13.19
N VAL A 70 -11.11 -6.19 -13.47
CA VAL A 70 -11.88 -7.13 -14.30
C VAL A 70 -11.35 -7.11 -15.73
N TYR A 71 -11.11 -5.93 -16.31
CA TYR A 71 -10.54 -5.81 -17.64
C TYR A 71 -9.15 -6.46 -17.72
N ASP A 72 -8.28 -6.19 -16.75
CA ASP A 72 -6.92 -6.74 -16.70
C ASP A 72 -6.97 -8.27 -16.54
N LEU A 73 -7.83 -8.79 -15.66
CA LEU A 73 -8.02 -10.23 -15.52
C LEU A 73 -8.59 -10.89 -16.78
N ALA A 74 -9.56 -10.23 -17.43
CA ALA A 74 -10.20 -10.72 -18.65
C ALA A 74 -9.27 -10.64 -19.87
N GLN A 75 -8.46 -9.60 -20.02
CA GLN A 75 -7.42 -9.53 -21.06
C GLN A 75 -6.37 -10.63 -20.88
N ASN A 76 -6.15 -11.03 -19.63
CA ASN A 76 -5.30 -12.15 -19.30
C ASN A 76 -6.09 -13.48 -19.28
N GLY A 77 -7.20 -13.60 -20.03
CA GLY A 77 -8.19 -14.68 -19.91
C GLY A 77 -9.06 -15.00 -21.14
N GLY A 78 -9.14 -16.26 -21.59
CA GLY A 78 -9.96 -16.71 -22.74
C GLY A 78 -10.40 -18.18 -22.64
N PHE A 79 -11.19 -18.71 -23.57
CA PHE A 79 -11.55 -20.14 -23.63
C PHE A 79 -10.87 -20.82 -24.82
N TYR A 80 -10.49 -22.09 -24.69
CA TYR A 80 -9.95 -22.88 -25.79
C TYR A 80 -10.67 -24.24 -25.88
N GLU A 81 -11.17 -24.56 -27.07
CA GLU A 81 -11.75 -25.87 -27.37
C GLU A 81 -10.62 -26.78 -27.85
N ILE A 82 -10.32 -27.85 -27.09
CA ILE A 82 -9.39 -28.88 -27.56
C ILE A 82 -10.19 -29.81 -28.48
N GLY A 83 -10.30 -29.42 -29.74
CA GLY A 83 -10.78 -30.28 -30.82
C GLY A 83 -9.62 -30.77 -31.66
N ASP A 84 -9.23 -32.04 -31.49
CA ASP A 84 -8.39 -32.90 -32.36
C ASP A 84 -7.23 -32.24 -33.15
N PHE A 85 -6.63 -31.15 -32.67
CA PHE A 85 -5.41 -30.61 -33.25
C PHE A 85 -4.22 -31.34 -32.62
N VAL A 86 -3.75 -32.37 -33.33
CA VAL A 86 -2.36 -32.78 -33.22
C VAL A 86 -1.53 -31.61 -33.73
N GLU A 87 -0.91 -30.84 -32.84
CA GLU A 87 0.19 -29.96 -33.22
C GLU A 87 1.29 -30.85 -33.79
N ILE A 88 1.35 -30.91 -35.13
CA ILE A 88 2.52 -31.40 -35.83
C ILE A 88 3.55 -30.30 -35.67
N ASP A 89 4.47 -30.49 -34.74
CA ASP A 89 5.65 -29.65 -34.70
C ASP A 89 6.38 -29.74 -36.06
N SER A 90 7.08 -28.70 -36.46
CA SER A 90 7.80 -28.66 -37.74
C SER A 90 8.98 -29.64 -37.80
N SER A 91 9.19 -30.45 -36.74
CA SER A 91 10.32 -31.35 -36.57
C SER A 91 9.95 -32.83 -36.74
N GLY A 92 8.65 -33.17 -36.80
CA GLY A 92 8.17 -34.53 -37.01
C GLY A 92 8.51 -35.49 -35.87
N SER A 93 8.91 -34.99 -34.71
CA SER A 93 9.32 -35.79 -33.56
C SER A 93 8.27 -35.72 -32.47
N GLN A 94 7.39 -36.73 -32.43
CA GLN A 94 6.45 -36.90 -31.33
C GLN A 94 7.20 -37.40 -30.08
N ASP A 95 7.53 -36.48 -29.18
CA ASP A 95 7.98 -36.84 -27.83
C ASP A 95 6.75 -37.04 -26.93
N ALA A 96 6.41 -38.31 -26.68
CA ALA A 96 5.21 -38.74 -25.95
C ALA A 96 5.24 -38.41 -24.44
N SER A 97 6.25 -37.67 -23.95
CA SER A 97 6.34 -37.22 -22.55
C SER A 97 5.92 -35.77 -22.29
N GLN A 98 5.37 -35.06 -23.27
CA GLN A 98 4.64 -33.82 -22.99
C GLN A 98 3.28 -34.13 -22.36
N GLN A 99 3.33 -34.43 -21.07
CA GLN A 99 2.22 -34.32 -20.14
C GLN A 99 1.52 -32.97 -20.36
N THR A 100 0.36 -33.06 -21.02
CA THR A 100 -0.79 -32.15 -21.04
C THR A 100 -0.64 -30.94 -20.12
N LYS A 101 -0.16 -29.81 -20.67
CA LYS A 101 -0.37 -28.50 -20.07
C LYS A 101 -1.86 -28.22 -20.14
N SER A 102 -2.60 -28.55 -19.08
CA SER A 102 -4.05 -28.37 -19.08
C SER A 102 -4.45 -26.91 -19.26
N CYS A 103 -3.58 -25.92 -18.94
CA CYS A 103 -3.95 -24.51 -19.00
C CYS A 103 -2.75 -23.62 -19.36
N GLY A 104 -2.60 -23.33 -20.65
CA GLY A 104 -1.58 -22.46 -21.23
C GLY A 104 -2.13 -21.11 -21.68
N LYS A 105 -1.55 -20.55 -22.75
CA LYS A 105 -2.07 -19.37 -23.45
C LYS A 105 -2.63 -19.77 -24.82
N PHE A 106 -3.72 -19.15 -25.24
CA PHE A 106 -4.24 -19.19 -26.61
C PHE A 106 -4.26 -17.77 -27.15
N ASP A 107 -3.55 -17.51 -28.24
CA ASP A 107 -3.40 -16.17 -28.85
C ASP A 107 -3.00 -15.11 -27.80
N ASP A 108 -1.93 -15.40 -27.05
CA ASP A 108 -1.39 -14.61 -25.93
C ASP A 108 -2.28 -14.40 -24.68
N ALA A 109 -3.57 -14.78 -24.73
CA ALA A 109 -4.50 -14.77 -23.60
C ALA A 109 -4.45 -16.08 -22.80
N ALA A 110 -4.59 -16.06 -21.46
CA ALA A 110 -4.54 -17.29 -20.66
C ALA A 110 -5.86 -18.07 -20.71
N VAL A 111 -5.84 -19.40 -20.84
CA VAL A 111 -7.06 -20.20 -20.99
C VAL A 111 -7.75 -20.46 -19.63
N TRP A 112 -9.04 -20.11 -19.52
CA TRP A 112 -9.91 -20.17 -18.33
C TRP A 112 -10.65 -21.49 -18.16
N TYR A 113 -11.06 -22.10 -19.26
CA TYR A 113 -11.71 -23.38 -19.27
C TYR A 113 -11.15 -24.20 -20.41
N GLU A 114 -10.79 -25.44 -20.10
CA GLU A 114 -10.49 -26.47 -21.08
C GLU A 114 -11.79 -27.18 -21.42
N ILE A 115 -12.22 -27.12 -22.68
CA ILE A 115 -13.38 -27.87 -23.15
C ILE A 115 -12.87 -29.13 -23.85
N THR A 116 -13.23 -30.29 -23.31
CA THR A 116 -12.92 -31.60 -23.88
C THR A 116 -14.19 -32.31 -24.31
N LYS A 117 -14.15 -33.01 -25.44
CA LYS A 117 -15.26 -33.85 -25.89
C LYS A 117 -15.00 -35.28 -25.44
N ASP A 118 -15.89 -35.85 -24.64
CA ASP A 118 -15.75 -37.23 -24.22
C ASP A 118 -16.11 -38.22 -25.35
N SER A 119 -15.85 -39.50 -25.14
CA SER A 119 -16.10 -40.56 -26.13
C SER A 119 -17.57 -40.71 -26.52
N SER A 120 -18.51 -40.10 -25.80
CA SER A 120 -19.94 -40.09 -26.14
C SER A 120 -20.34 -38.89 -27.00
N GLY A 121 -19.39 -38.00 -27.29
CA GLY A 121 -19.62 -36.75 -28.01
C GLY A 121 -20.15 -35.62 -27.11
N ILE A 122 -20.19 -35.81 -25.80
CA ILE A 122 -20.60 -34.81 -24.83
C ILE A 122 -19.39 -33.95 -24.44
N TYR A 123 -19.58 -32.64 -24.47
CA TYR A 123 -18.55 -31.69 -24.05
C TYR A 123 -18.53 -31.57 -22.53
N LYS A 124 -17.32 -31.65 -21.95
CA LYS A 124 -17.03 -31.39 -20.53
C LYS A 124 -16.05 -30.24 -20.43
N SER A 125 -16.41 -29.24 -19.63
CA SER A 125 -15.50 -28.16 -19.26
C SER A 125 -14.75 -28.52 -17.98
N THR A 126 -13.45 -28.24 -17.97
CA THR A 126 -12.59 -28.29 -16.79
C THR A 126 -12.05 -26.90 -16.53
N SER A 127 -12.24 -26.38 -15.32
CA SER A 127 -11.70 -25.05 -14.96
C SER A 127 -10.19 -25.11 -14.97
N CYS A 128 -9.59 -24.12 -15.63
CA CYS A 128 -8.16 -23.95 -15.69
C CYS A 128 -7.56 -23.14 -14.55
N PHE A 129 -8.44 -22.56 -13.73
CA PHE A 129 -8.05 -21.79 -12.57
C PHE A 129 -8.73 -22.35 -11.32
N ASP A 130 -7.98 -22.31 -10.23
CA ASP A 130 -8.55 -22.41 -8.90
C ASP A 130 -9.42 -21.17 -8.66
N GLU A 131 -10.74 -21.34 -8.59
CA GLU A 131 -11.68 -20.24 -8.31
C GLU A 131 -11.33 -19.50 -7.02
N SER A 132 -10.73 -20.18 -6.03
CA SER A 132 -10.27 -19.52 -4.81
C SER A 132 -9.11 -18.55 -5.09
N ALA A 133 -8.28 -18.83 -6.10
CA ALA A 133 -7.21 -17.95 -6.55
C ALA A 133 -7.71 -16.76 -7.37
N LEU A 134 -8.86 -16.90 -8.05
CA LEU A 134 -9.48 -15.80 -8.80
C LEU A 134 -9.85 -14.64 -7.87
N ASN A 135 -10.51 -14.94 -6.75
CA ASN A 135 -10.89 -13.93 -5.76
C ASN A 135 -9.66 -13.19 -5.21
N ARG A 136 -8.58 -13.92 -4.89
CA ARG A 136 -7.31 -13.34 -4.43
C ARG A 136 -6.64 -12.47 -5.48
N ASN A 137 -6.69 -12.87 -6.75
CA ASN A 137 -6.10 -12.11 -7.85
C ASN A 137 -6.90 -10.83 -8.15
N LEU A 138 -8.23 -10.93 -8.12
CA LEU A 138 -9.12 -9.78 -8.23
C LEU A 138 -8.89 -8.81 -7.08
N GLU A 139 -8.66 -9.32 -5.86
CA GLU A 139 -8.28 -8.51 -4.70
C GLU A 139 -6.99 -7.76 -4.86
N TYR A 140 -5.97 -8.47 -5.31
CA TYR A 140 -4.69 -7.86 -5.57
C TYR A 140 -4.79 -6.75 -6.63
N GLU A 141 -5.40 -7.03 -7.79
CA GLU A 141 -5.50 -6.04 -8.88
C GLU A 141 -6.43 -4.88 -8.54
N PHE A 142 -7.54 -5.14 -7.82
CA PHE A 142 -8.42 -4.09 -7.31
C PHE A 142 -7.66 -3.13 -6.38
N ASN A 143 -6.98 -3.66 -5.36
CA ASN A 143 -6.26 -2.82 -4.39
C ASN A 143 -5.12 -2.04 -5.05
N LYS A 144 -4.37 -2.68 -5.94
CA LYS A 144 -3.33 -2.02 -6.73
C LYS A 144 -3.88 -0.84 -7.54
N ASN A 145 -5.02 -1.03 -8.20
CA ASN A 145 -5.65 0.04 -8.98
C ASN A 145 -6.25 1.12 -8.07
N LEU A 146 -6.90 0.76 -6.96
CA LEU A 146 -7.48 1.70 -6.01
C LEU A 146 -6.40 2.60 -5.43
N ASN A 147 -5.30 2.03 -4.97
CA ASN A 147 -4.19 2.78 -4.38
C ASN A 147 -3.57 3.73 -5.41
N LYS A 148 -3.51 3.33 -6.68
CA LYS A 148 -3.08 4.19 -7.77
C LYS A 148 -4.01 5.40 -7.93
N TYR A 149 -5.34 5.23 -7.92
CA TYR A 149 -6.27 6.37 -7.97
C TYR A 149 -6.17 7.24 -6.73
N LEU A 150 -6.24 6.65 -5.54
CA LEU A 150 -6.16 7.38 -4.26
C LEU A 150 -4.85 8.17 -4.10
N SER A 151 -3.75 7.71 -4.70
CA SER A 151 -2.47 8.45 -4.69
C SER A 151 -2.47 9.77 -5.45
N ASN A 152 -3.46 9.99 -6.33
CA ASN A 152 -3.64 11.26 -7.04
C ASN A 152 -4.53 12.24 -6.28
N TYR A 153 -5.11 11.85 -5.14
CA TYR A 153 -5.99 12.68 -4.33
C TYR A 153 -5.22 13.32 -3.16
N PRO A 154 -5.67 14.46 -2.60
CA PRO A 154 -5.06 15.06 -1.42
C PRO A 154 -4.85 14.08 -0.25
N THR A 155 -3.82 14.40 0.55
CA THR A 155 -3.12 13.52 1.50
C THR A 155 -3.93 12.95 2.66
N TYR A 156 -5.23 13.23 2.76
CA TYR A 156 -6.07 12.80 3.86
C TYR A 156 -6.81 11.48 3.61
N ILE A 157 -6.77 10.92 2.38
CA ILE A 157 -7.33 9.60 2.12
C ILE A 157 -6.25 8.53 2.32
N PRO A 158 -6.40 7.62 3.30
CA PRO A 158 -5.43 6.54 3.51
C PRO A 158 -5.49 5.52 2.37
N GLN A 159 -4.31 5.12 1.86
CA GLN A 159 -4.20 4.24 0.70
C GLN A 159 -4.42 2.76 1.04
N ASP A 160 -4.32 2.34 2.31
CA ASP A 160 -4.51 0.93 2.71
C ASP A 160 -5.56 0.81 3.82
N ASN A 161 -6.76 1.35 3.55
CA ASN A 161 -7.83 1.44 4.54
C ASN A 161 -9.14 0.79 4.08
N TYR A 162 -9.12 -0.03 3.05
CA TYR A 162 -10.34 -0.62 2.51
C TYR A 162 -10.14 -2.13 2.36
N ASN A 163 -10.96 -2.89 3.06
CA ASN A 163 -11.23 -4.27 2.68
C ASN A 163 -12.38 -4.23 1.67
N PHE A 164 -12.51 -5.27 0.86
CA PHE A 164 -13.71 -5.42 0.06
C PHE A 164 -14.24 -6.83 0.13
N GLU A 165 -15.52 -6.97 -0.15
CA GLU A 165 -16.24 -8.22 -0.17
C GLU A 165 -17.02 -8.30 -1.48
N ILE A 166 -16.89 -9.42 -2.19
CA ILE A 166 -17.71 -9.72 -3.37
C ILE A 166 -18.97 -10.44 -2.88
N LYS A 167 -20.13 -9.82 -3.06
CA LYS A 167 -21.45 -10.34 -2.79
C LYS A 167 -22.15 -10.67 -4.09
N ASP A 168 -22.96 -11.73 -4.07
CA ASP A 168 -23.80 -12.14 -5.19
C ASP A 168 -23.05 -12.25 -6.53
N SER A 169 -21.77 -12.62 -6.47
CA SER A 169 -20.83 -12.78 -7.59
C SER A 169 -20.50 -11.52 -8.40
N ILE A 170 -21.13 -10.37 -8.14
CA ILE A 170 -20.95 -9.14 -8.95
C ILE A 170 -20.94 -7.84 -8.14
N GLU A 171 -21.47 -7.84 -6.91
CA GLU A 171 -21.51 -6.66 -6.07
C GLU A 171 -20.22 -6.59 -5.24
N ILE A 172 -19.42 -5.54 -5.40
CA ILE A 172 -18.25 -5.33 -4.54
C ILE A 172 -18.57 -4.26 -3.53
N THR A 173 -18.53 -4.64 -2.26
CA THR A 173 -18.71 -3.74 -1.14
C THR A 173 -17.36 -3.44 -0.49
N GLY A 174 -16.89 -2.20 -0.66
CA GLY A 174 -15.72 -1.69 0.05
C GLY A 174 -16.10 -1.32 1.49
N ARG A 175 -15.37 -1.85 2.48
CA ARG A 175 -15.50 -1.47 3.89
C ARG A 175 -14.23 -0.79 4.34
N ALA A 176 -14.36 0.45 4.79
CA ALA A 176 -13.26 1.15 5.43
C ALA A 176 -12.85 0.41 6.72
N VAL A 177 -11.55 0.15 6.88
CA VAL A 177 -10.98 -0.51 8.07
C VAL A 177 -10.93 0.46 9.25
N LEU A 178 -10.63 1.72 8.98
CA LEU A 178 -10.63 2.83 9.93
C LEU A 178 -11.52 3.97 9.42
N PRO A 179 -12.14 4.74 10.32
CA PRO A 179 -12.84 5.95 9.93
C PRO A 179 -11.88 6.97 9.29
N ILE A 180 -12.39 7.73 8.33
CA ILE A 180 -11.68 8.88 7.78
C ILE A 180 -11.93 10.06 8.72
N GLU A 181 -10.86 10.70 9.16
CA GLU A 181 -10.92 11.78 10.14
C GLU A 181 -10.68 13.13 9.46
N PHE A 182 -11.64 14.04 9.61
CA PHE A 182 -11.50 15.42 9.16
C PHE A 182 -11.43 16.34 10.37
N SER A 183 -10.39 17.17 10.43
CA SER A 183 -10.21 18.11 11.54
C SER A 183 -10.89 19.44 11.25
N ILE A 184 -11.82 19.84 12.13
CA ILE A 184 -12.55 21.12 12.03
C ILE A 184 -11.69 22.31 12.45
N LEU A 185 -10.67 22.07 13.27
CA LEU A 185 -9.89 23.11 13.96
C LEU A 185 -8.48 23.29 13.40
N LYS A 186 -8.18 22.76 12.22
CA LYS A 186 -6.82 22.78 11.69
C LYS A 186 -6.48 24.19 11.20
N ASP A 187 -5.69 24.92 11.99
CA ASP A 187 -5.07 26.19 11.59
C ASP A 187 -4.26 25.98 10.30
N GLU A 188 -4.63 26.72 9.26
CA GLU A 188 -3.91 26.82 7.99
C GLU A 188 -2.54 27.48 8.20
N ALA A 189 -1.55 26.75 8.71
CA ALA A 189 -0.13 27.14 8.62
C ALA A 189 0.87 26.03 8.93
N LYS A 190 0.46 24.91 9.52
CA LYS A 190 1.33 23.75 9.65
C LYS A 190 0.60 22.56 9.09
N ALA A 191 1.09 22.10 7.94
CA ALA A 191 0.98 20.69 7.58
C ALA A 191 1.21 19.92 8.88
N ILE A 192 0.17 19.22 9.35
CA ILE A 192 0.40 18.14 10.29
C ILE A 192 1.30 17.22 9.49
N VAL A 193 2.61 17.29 9.77
CA VAL A 193 3.46 16.12 9.75
C VAL A 193 2.63 15.14 10.55
N ILE A 194 1.98 14.21 9.86
CA ILE A 194 1.42 13.04 10.49
C ILE A 194 2.64 12.43 11.15
N GLN A 195 2.85 12.74 12.43
CA GLN A 195 3.71 11.93 13.28
C GLN A 195 3.20 10.51 13.02
N PRO A 196 4.04 9.61 12.50
CA PRO A 196 3.62 8.32 12.01
C PRO A 196 2.67 7.72 13.06
N LYS A 197 1.42 7.53 12.64
CA LYS A 197 0.37 6.92 13.46
C LYS A 197 1.00 5.65 14.03
N GLU A 198 1.04 5.53 15.35
CA GLU A 198 1.57 4.35 16.01
C GLU A 198 0.97 3.12 15.33
N VAL A 199 1.87 2.36 14.70
CA VAL A 199 1.56 1.14 13.96
C VAL A 199 0.84 0.23 14.94
N LYS A 200 -0.42 -0.11 14.65
CA LYS A 200 -1.15 -1.09 15.46
C LYS A 200 -0.45 -2.44 15.32
N ILE A 201 0.29 -2.81 16.35
CA ILE A 201 0.93 -4.11 16.53
C ILE A 201 -0.20 -5.14 16.68
N THR A 202 -0.44 -5.95 15.65
CA THR A 202 -1.31 -7.13 15.75
C THR A 202 -0.50 -8.33 16.22
N ALA A 203 -1.07 -9.04 17.19
CA ALA A 203 -0.38 -9.91 18.12
C ALA A 203 -0.07 -11.32 17.59
N GLU A 204 0.66 -11.43 16.47
CA GLU A 204 1.44 -12.65 16.16
C GLU A 204 2.92 -12.31 15.89
N SER A 205 3.46 -11.57 16.86
CA SER A 205 4.81 -11.73 17.45
C SER A 205 6.07 -11.27 16.70
N ARG A 206 5.97 -10.43 15.68
CA ARG A 206 7.13 -9.67 15.21
C ARG A 206 6.76 -8.20 15.16
N ASP A 207 7.51 -7.36 15.88
CA ASP A 207 7.43 -5.90 15.83
C ASP A 207 7.88 -5.43 14.43
N LEU A 208 7.03 -5.70 13.44
CA LEU A 208 7.23 -5.33 12.06
C LEU A 208 6.76 -3.89 11.86
N ILE A 209 7.64 -3.07 11.30
CA ILE A 209 7.34 -1.75 10.79
C ILE A 209 6.87 -1.91 9.35
N ASP A 210 5.64 -1.46 9.09
CA ASP A 210 5.10 -1.33 7.74
C ASP A 210 5.47 0.04 7.16
N PHE A 211 6.20 0.03 6.06
CA PHE A 211 6.55 1.22 5.28
C PHE A 211 6.14 1.08 3.82
N THR A 212 5.13 0.24 3.56
CA THR A 212 4.47 0.12 2.26
C THR A 212 3.95 1.48 1.80
N GLY A 213 3.99 1.75 0.49
CA GLY A 213 3.55 3.02 -0.10
C GLY A 213 4.51 4.21 0.06
N THR A 214 5.56 4.09 0.87
CA THR A 214 6.61 5.13 0.96
C THR A 214 7.51 5.13 -0.29
N GLU A 215 8.24 6.24 -0.52
CA GLU A 215 9.18 6.33 -1.65
C GLU A 215 10.29 5.27 -1.64
N LEU A 216 10.60 4.73 -0.45
CA LEU A 216 11.60 3.70 -0.23
C LEU A 216 11.09 2.30 -0.60
N CYS A 217 9.78 2.10 -0.68
CA CYS A 217 9.15 0.86 -1.08
C CYS A 217 8.77 0.91 -2.57
N ALA A 218 9.14 -0.12 -3.33
CA ALA A 218 8.72 -0.25 -4.72
C ALA A 218 7.18 -0.27 -4.81
N LYS A 219 6.63 0.45 -5.79
CA LYS A 219 5.18 0.54 -6.00
C LYS A 219 4.56 -0.86 -6.16
N GLY A 220 3.46 -1.12 -5.45
CA GLY A 220 2.75 -2.40 -5.49
C GLY A 220 3.46 -3.55 -4.77
N ARG A 221 4.42 -3.26 -3.89
CA ARG A 221 5.09 -4.26 -3.05
C ARG A 221 4.70 -4.08 -1.59
N THR A 222 4.74 -5.17 -0.84
CA THR A 222 4.64 -5.15 0.62
C THR A 222 6.04 -4.98 1.21
N CYS A 223 6.21 -3.96 2.03
CA CYS A 223 7.48 -3.61 2.64
C CYS A 223 7.34 -3.58 4.17
N LEU A 224 7.56 -4.75 4.77
CA LEU A 224 7.49 -4.99 6.21
C LEU A 224 8.88 -5.42 6.69
N LEU A 225 9.39 -4.84 7.78
CA LEU A 225 10.68 -5.20 8.37
C LEU A 225 10.61 -5.15 9.89
N THR A 226 11.45 -5.92 10.59
CA THR A 226 11.59 -5.70 12.04
C THR A 226 12.13 -4.30 12.30
N LYS A 227 11.82 -3.72 13.47
CA LYS A 227 12.36 -2.41 13.84
C LYS A 227 13.90 -2.29 13.67
N PRO A 228 14.73 -3.25 14.15
CA PRO A 228 16.19 -3.17 13.95
C PRO A 228 16.60 -3.16 12.47
N ALA A 229 15.94 -3.97 11.64
CA ALA A 229 16.19 -4.01 10.20
C ALA A 229 15.78 -2.69 9.53
N TYR A 230 14.64 -2.13 9.90
CA TYR A 230 14.17 -0.84 9.40
C TYR A 230 15.13 0.31 9.77
N ASP A 231 15.65 0.35 11.01
CA ASP A 231 16.62 1.35 11.44
C ASP A 231 17.91 1.29 10.60
N LEU A 232 18.40 0.09 10.25
CA LEU A 232 19.54 -0.10 9.36
C LEU A 232 19.22 0.29 7.91
N LEU A 233 17.99 0.08 7.45
CA LEU A 233 17.53 0.50 6.13
C LEU A 233 17.53 2.04 6.01
N LEU A 234 17.03 2.75 7.03
CA LEU A 234 17.07 4.21 7.07
C LEU A 234 18.51 4.74 7.01
N LYS A 235 19.43 4.11 7.76
CA LYS A 235 20.85 4.43 7.69
C LYS A 235 21.42 4.20 6.29
N ALA A 236 21.03 3.12 5.61
CA ALA A 236 21.44 2.85 4.23
C ALA A 236 20.93 3.93 3.27
N GLN A 237 19.68 4.37 3.43
CA GLN A 237 19.10 5.44 2.62
C GLN A 237 19.83 6.78 2.82
N GLU A 238 20.27 7.12 4.03
CA GLU A 238 21.08 8.32 4.26
C GLU A 238 22.45 8.24 3.58
N ILE A 239 23.10 7.08 3.61
CA ILE A 239 24.36 6.85 2.89
C ILE A 239 24.13 6.91 1.36
N ALA A 240 23.01 6.38 0.86
CA ALA A 240 22.63 6.47 -0.55
C ALA A 240 22.49 7.93 -1.00
N LYS A 241 21.81 8.77 -0.21
CA LYS A 241 21.68 10.22 -0.46
C LYS A 241 23.05 10.91 -0.57
N GLN A 242 24.00 10.57 0.29
CA GLN A 242 25.38 11.10 0.21
C GLN A 242 26.08 10.71 -1.10
N ASN A 243 25.74 9.55 -1.67
CA ASN A 243 26.22 9.09 -2.97
C ASN A 243 25.32 9.56 -4.13
N LYS A 244 24.36 10.47 -3.90
CA LYS A 244 23.42 11.03 -4.88
C LYS A 244 22.57 9.97 -5.59
N VAL A 245 22.22 8.89 -4.88
CA VAL A 245 21.35 7.83 -5.35
C VAL A 245 20.22 7.59 -4.36
N SER A 246 19.13 6.97 -4.82
CA SER A 246 18.01 6.54 -3.97
C SER A 246 17.90 5.03 -3.99
N LEU A 247 17.61 4.42 -2.84
CA LEU A 247 17.31 3.00 -2.76
C LEU A 247 15.81 2.76 -2.99
N GLU A 248 15.49 1.56 -3.44
CA GLU A 248 14.12 1.08 -3.60
C GLU A 248 14.05 -0.39 -3.16
N VAL A 249 13.27 -0.66 -2.11
CA VAL A 249 13.05 -2.01 -1.57
C VAL A 249 12.01 -2.70 -2.44
N THR A 250 12.37 -3.85 -3.01
CA THR A 250 11.48 -4.66 -3.83
C THR A 250 10.76 -5.73 -3.01
N PHE A 251 11.41 -6.28 -1.98
CA PHE A 251 10.80 -7.23 -1.05
C PHE A 251 11.38 -7.09 0.37
N GLY A 252 10.53 -7.16 1.38
CA GLY A 252 10.91 -7.27 2.80
C GLY A 252 10.48 -8.61 3.38
N TYR A 253 9.77 -8.57 4.52
CA TYR A 253 9.10 -9.71 5.11
C TYR A 253 8.09 -10.34 4.13
N ARG A 254 8.00 -11.67 4.16
CA ARG A 254 6.98 -12.45 3.46
C ARG A 254 6.24 -13.33 4.47
N THR A 255 4.94 -13.56 4.26
CA THR A 255 4.23 -14.60 5.01
C THR A 255 4.62 -16.00 4.52
N MET A 256 4.31 -17.02 5.31
CA MET A 256 4.52 -18.41 4.89
C MET A 256 3.74 -18.73 3.61
N GLU A 257 2.49 -18.27 3.47
CA GLU A 257 1.72 -18.50 2.24
C GLU A 257 2.36 -17.80 1.04
N GLN A 258 2.83 -16.56 1.20
CA GLN A 258 3.54 -15.84 0.13
C GLN A 258 4.78 -16.60 -0.33
N GLN A 259 5.58 -17.11 0.61
CA GLN A 259 6.77 -17.89 0.27
C GLN A 259 6.40 -19.22 -0.41
N GLN A 260 5.32 -19.89 0.02
CA GLN A 260 4.80 -21.10 -0.63
C GLN A 260 4.39 -20.83 -2.07
N MET A 261 3.74 -19.70 -2.35
CA MET A 261 3.35 -19.32 -3.71
C MET A 261 4.56 -19.09 -4.62
N ILE A 262 5.62 -18.43 -4.12
CA ILE A 262 6.85 -18.22 -4.89
C ILE A 262 7.54 -19.57 -5.17
N TRP A 263 7.61 -20.43 -4.15
CA TRP A 263 8.18 -21.77 -4.28
C TRP A 263 7.42 -22.64 -5.29
N ASN A 264 6.08 -22.61 -5.28
CA ASN A 264 5.28 -23.36 -6.25
C ASN A 264 5.53 -22.93 -7.71
N ARG A 265 5.86 -21.66 -7.92
CA ARG A 265 6.20 -21.14 -9.26
C ARG A 265 7.61 -21.52 -9.70
N ASN A 266 8.55 -21.63 -8.78
CA ASN A 266 9.93 -22.01 -9.05
C ASN A 266 10.52 -22.80 -7.88
N PRO A 267 10.34 -24.14 -7.85
CA PRO A 267 10.79 -24.99 -6.75
C PRO A 267 12.29 -25.31 -6.83
N ASP A 268 13.11 -24.32 -7.18
CA ASP A 268 14.56 -24.44 -7.23
C ASP A 268 15.20 -23.68 -6.05
N SER A 269 15.70 -24.47 -5.08
CA SER A 269 16.35 -23.98 -3.86
C SER A 269 17.57 -23.09 -4.09
N ARG A 270 18.11 -23.03 -5.31
CA ARG A 270 19.19 -22.11 -5.68
C ARG A 270 18.73 -20.67 -5.84
N TYR A 271 17.44 -20.46 -6.13
CA TYR A 271 16.86 -19.14 -6.44
C TYR A 271 15.73 -18.75 -5.49
N VAL A 272 15.04 -19.74 -4.91
CA VAL A 272 13.91 -19.52 -4.00
C VAL A 272 14.10 -20.42 -2.79
N CYS A 273 14.10 -19.85 -1.60
CA CYS A 273 14.15 -20.67 -0.40
C CYS A 273 12.84 -21.48 -0.23
N PRO A 274 12.88 -22.75 0.20
CA PRO A 274 11.66 -23.50 0.51
C PRO A 274 10.83 -22.81 1.61
N PRO A 275 9.49 -22.95 1.58
CA PRO A 275 8.55 -22.35 2.53
C PRO A 275 8.72 -23.00 3.90
N SER A 276 9.70 -22.50 4.63
CA SER A 276 10.14 -23.04 5.91
C SER A 276 10.62 -21.91 6.80
N PRO A 277 10.57 -22.06 8.15
CA PRO A 277 11.00 -21.01 9.07
C PRO A 277 12.47 -20.57 8.91
N SER A 278 13.30 -21.37 8.22
CA SER A 278 14.68 -21.01 7.87
C SER A 278 14.78 -20.04 6.69
N CYS A 279 13.68 -19.78 5.97
CA CYS A 279 13.64 -18.81 4.90
C CYS A 279 13.88 -17.39 5.44
N PRO A 280 14.95 -16.69 4.99
CA PRO A 280 15.33 -15.42 5.58
C PRO A 280 14.24 -14.34 5.48
N HIS A 281 13.49 -14.28 4.38
CA HIS A 281 12.38 -13.33 4.21
C HIS A 281 11.25 -13.55 5.23
N LEU A 282 11.06 -14.77 5.73
CA LEU A 282 10.07 -15.02 6.78
C LEU A 282 10.51 -14.46 8.13
N THR A 283 11.70 -13.85 8.29
CA THR A 283 12.16 -13.29 9.57
C THR A 283 11.85 -11.80 9.72
N GLY A 284 11.68 -11.09 8.61
CA GLY A 284 11.60 -9.62 8.57
C GLY A 284 12.94 -8.91 8.76
N ASN A 285 14.06 -9.63 8.78
CA ASN A 285 15.42 -9.08 8.90
C ASN A 285 16.17 -9.04 7.55
N VAL A 286 15.43 -9.08 6.44
CA VAL A 286 15.96 -9.25 5.09
C VAL A 286 15.27 -8.31 4.12
N VAL A 287 16.06 -7.75 3.20
CA VAL A 287 15.57 -6.92 2.10
C VAL A 287 16.15 -7.40 0.77
N ASP A 288 15.28 -7.47 -0.23
CA ASP A 288 15.69 -7.34 -1.62
C ASP A 288 15.59 -5.87 -1.99
N ILE A 289 16.69 -5.27 -2.42
CA ILE A 289 16.81 -3.82 -2.61
C ILE A 289 17.65 -3.50 -3.84
N VAL A 290 17.32 -2.40 -4.51
CA VAL A 290 18.05 -1.91 -5.67
C VAL A 290 18.36 -0.42 -5.54
N ILE A 291 19.28 0.08 -6.36
CA ILE A 291 19.40 1.51 -6.61
C ILE A 291 18.36 1.87 -7.67
N LYS A 292 17.50 2.85 -7.37
CA LYS A 292 16.42 3.25 -8.27
C LYS A 292 16.99 3.68 -9.62
N GLY A 293 16.60 2.97 -10.69
CA GLY A 293 17.05 3.23 -12.06
C GLY A 293 18.50 2.80 -12.38
N SER A 294 19.17 2.02 -11.52
CA SER A 294 20.55 1.58 -11.74
C SER A 294 20.79 0.13 -11.32
N LYS A 295 21.71 -0.56 -12.00
CA LYS A 295 22.20 -1.90 -11.65
C LYS A 295 23.64 -1.88 -11.12
N ASP A 296 24.04 -0.78 -10.47
CA ASP A 296 25.36 -0.66 -9.84
C ASP A 296 25.44 -1.45 -8.52
N TRP A 297 25.63 -2.76 -8.65
CA TRP A 297 25.70 -3.68 -7.52
C TRP A 297 26.90 -3.43 -6.60
N LYS A 298 27.99 -2.84 -7.13
CA LYS A 298 29.17 -2.51 -6.32
C LYS A 298 28.86 -1.34 -5.40
N LEU A 299 28.22 -0.30 -5.93
CA LEU A 299 27.78 0.85 -5.13
C LEU A 299 26.71 0.42 -4.12
N LEU A 300 25.74 -0.40 -4.52
CA LEU A 300 24.71 -0.91 -3.61
C LEU A 300 25.34 -1.68 -2.45
N HIS A 301 26.27 -2.61 -2.74
CA HIS A 301 26.98 -3.37 -1.72
C HIS A 301 27.72 -2.45 -0.75
N LYS A 302 28.42 -1.43 -1.25
CA LYS A 302 29.09 -0.42 -0.41
C LYS A 302 28.10 0.29 0.53
N ILE A 303 26.99 0.80 0.00
CA ILE A 303 25.98 1.52 0.80
C ILE A 303 25.42 0.62 1.90
N MET A 304 24.97 -0.58 1.53
CA MET A 304 24.31 -1.51 2.45
C MET A 304 25.29 -2.03 3.53
N SER A 305 26.51 -2.38 3.15
CA SER A 305 27.54 -2.84 4.09
C SER A 305 27.97 -1.75 5.08
N GLN A 306 28.10 -0.49 4.64
CA GLN A 306 28.38 0.66 5.52
C GLN A 306 27.23 0.93 6.50
N ALA A 307 25.99 0.68 6.08
CA ALA A 307 24.84 0.76 6.99
C ALA A 307 24.87 -0.36 8.04
N GLY A 308 25.39 -1.54 7.68
CA GLY A 308 25.63 -2.65 8.60
C GLY A 308 25.11 -4.00 8.10
N TRP A 309 24.45 -4.02 6.93
CA TRP A 309 23.89 -5.21 6.29
C TRP A 309 24.97 -6.16 5.76
N VAL A 310 24.58 -7.41 5.57
CA VAL A 310 25.41 -8.48 4.98
C VAL A 310 24.76 -8.95 3.69
N ARG A 311 25.52 -8.96 2.60
CA ARG A 311 25.03 -9.43 1.29
C ARG A 311 25.07 -10.95 1.20
N TYR A 312 24.08 -11.55 0.54
CA TYR A 312 24.17 -12.94 0.09
C TYR A 312 25.02 -13.03 -1.18
N GLY A 313 26.28 -13.44 -1.04
CA GLY A 313 27.21 -13.52 -2.16
C GLY A 313 28.67 -13.54 -1.74
N ASP A 314 29.57 -13.40 -2.73
CA ASP A 314 31.01 -13.39 -2.52
C ASP A 314 31.56 -11.95 -2.66
N GLU A 315 32.35 -11.48 -1.69
CA GLU A 315 32.98 -10.14 -1.74
C GLU A 315 33.89 -9.96 -2.96
N LYS A 316 34.56 -11.03 -3.40
CA LYS A 316 35.52 -11.01 -4.51
C LYS A 316 34.86 -11.24 -5.86
N ASP A 317 33.67 -11.82 -5.88
CA ASP A 317 32.96 -12.18 -7.10
C ASP A 317 31.48 -11.78 -7.00
N SER A 318 31.15 -10.61 -7.55
CA SER A 318 29.77 -10.09 -7.56
C SER A 318 28.81 -10.91 -8.42
N SER A 319 29.30 -11.87 -9.23
CA SER A 319 28.45 -12.78 -10.00
C SER A 319 27.92 -13.95 -9.18
N LYS A 320 28.49 -14.18 -7.98
CA LYS A 320 28.05 -15.22 -7.05
C LYS A 320 27.06 -14.67 -6.03
N GLY A 321 25.94 -15.38 -5.88
CA GLY A 321 24.85 -15.03 -4.97
C GLY A 321 23.84 -14.08 -5.61
N GLU A 322 23.10 -13.37 -4.75
CA GLU A 322 22.01 -12.47 -5.15
C GLU A 322 22.40 -11.04 -4.81
N PRO A 323 22.85 -10.22 -5.79
CA PRO A 323 23.42 -8.90 -5.50
C PRO A 323 22.41 -7.89 -4.92
N TRP A 324 21.12 -8.19 -4.99
CA TRP A 324 20.02 -7.40 -4.40
C TRP A 324 19.64 -7.85 -2.98
N HIS A 325 20.11 -9.02 -2.52
CA HIS A 325 19.65 -9.64 -1.27
C HIS A 325 20.57 -9.34 -0.09
N PHE A 326 20.02 -8.69 0.93
CA PHE A 326 20.76 -8.28 2.12
C PHE A 326 20.05 -8.71 3.39
N GLU A 327 20.84 -9.19 4.36
CA GLU A 327 20.37 -9.62 5.67
C GLU A 327 21.00 -8.80 6.79
N CYS A 328 20.27 -8.69 7.88
CA CYS A 328 20.76 -8.11 9.11
C CYS A 328 20.29 -8.92 10.33
N CYS A 329 20.66 -8.47 11.53
CA CYS A 329 19.96 -8.72 12.79
C CYS A 329 19.40 -10.14 12.98
N GLY A 330 20.15 -11.00 13.67
CA GLY A 330 19.61 -12.28 14.16
C GLY A 330 19.44 -13.37 13.10
N THR A 331 19.73 -13.10 11.82
CA THR A 331 19.85 -14.20 10.84
C THR A 331 21.16 -14.97 11.04
N SER A 332 21.15 -16.26 10.72
CA SER A 332 22.32 -17.13 10.82
C SER A 332 23.46 -16.66 9.91
N ARG A 333 23.12 -16.17 8.70
CA ARG A 333 24.06 -15.63 7.73
C ARG A 333 24.72 -14.36 8.24
N TYR A 334 23.94 -13.43 8.81
CA TYR A 334 24.46 -12.23 9.42
C TYR A 334 25.43 -12.56 10.56
N ALA A 335 25.05 -13.45 11.48
CA ALA A 335 25.90 -13.87 12.59
C ALA A 335 27.23 -14.48 12.11
N LYS A 336 27.18 -15.35 11.10
CA LYS A 336 28.36 -15.98 10.49
C LYS A 336 29.28 -14.95 9.84
N ALA A 337 28.73 -14.00 9.08
CA ALA A 337 29.51 -12.93 8.45
C ALA A 337 30.19 -12.03 9.48
N LYS A 338 29.47 -11.63 10.55
CA LYS A 338 30.07 -10.85 11.65
C LYS A 338 31.17 -11.59 12.38
N ALA A 339 31.02 -12.90 12.62
CA ALA A 339 32.05 -13.72 13.23
C ALA A 339 33.32 -13.82 12.37
N GLN A 340 33.19 -13.75 11.04
CA GLN A 340 34.30 -13.79 10.09
C GLN A 340 34.88 -12.42 9.73
N GLY A 341 34.27 -11.32 10.20
CA GLY A 341 34.67 -9.96 9.85
C GLY A 341 34.42 -9.60 8.38
N VAL A 342 33.48 -10.28 7.72
CA VAL A 342 33.11 -10.06 6.31
C VAL A 342 31.74 -9.40 6.19
N ASN A 343 31.47 -8.77 5.06
CA ASN A 343 30.20 -8.12 4.72
C ASN A 343 29.43 -8.80 3.58
N ALA A 344 29.98 -9.86 2.99
CA ALA A 344 29.24 -10.77 2.12
C ALA A 344 29.59 -12.23 2.42
N ILE A 345 28.58 -13.09 2.38
CA ILE A 345 28.76 -14.53 2.52
C ILE A 345 27.67 -15.30 1.77
N VAL A 346 28.03 -16.45 1.20
CA VAL A 346 27.09 -17.42 0.59
C VAL A 346 26.50 -18.30 1.69
#